data_AF-A0A843IYK0-F1
#
_entry.id   AF-A0A843IYK0-F1
#
_cell.length_a   1.000
_cell.length_b   1.000
_cell.length_c   1.000
_cell.angle_alpha   90.00
_cell.angle_beta   90.00
_cell.angle_gamma   90.00
#
_symmetry.space_group_name_H-M   'P 1'
#
loop_
_entity.id
_entity.type
_entity.pdbx_description
1 polymer ?
#
loop_
_entity_poly.entity_id
_entity_poly.type
_entity_poly.pdbx_seq_one_letter_code
_entity_poly.pdbx_strand_id
1 'polypeptide(L)'
;MGAGRPKKEIQAESFEKLCAILCTEEEIADFFDCSISTLSRFCKRTYGANFAEVYKKYSVRGKISLRRYQFKIAETNAGMAIFLGKNYLGQKDVMPEENDEAVALLKDILAQNRENAKYIYSDAKTE
;
A
#
# COMPACT_ATOMS: atom_id res chain seq x y z
N MET A 1 42.56 -25.36 -21.19
CA MET A 1 41.23 -24.74 -20.97
C MET A 1 40.84 -25.00 -19.53
N GLY A 2 40.72 -23.96 -18.69
CA GLY A 2 40.33 -24.15 -17.29
C GLY A 2 38.89 -24.64 -17.20
N ALA A 3 38.65 -25.73 -16.48
CA ALA A 3 37.30 -26.20 -16.21
C ALA A 3 36.54 -25.13 -15.41
N GLY A 4 35.40 -24.68 -15.92
CA GLY A 4 34.56 -23.70 -15.24
C GLY A 4 34.09 -24.22 -13.87
N ARG A 5 33.82 -23.29 -12.93
CA ARG A 5 33.26 -23.61 -11.61
C ARG A 5 32.02 -24.51 -11.78
N PRO A 6 31.90 -25.61 -11.01
CA PRO A 6 30.74 -26.49 -11.07
C PRO A 6 29.45 -25.70 -10.84
N LYS A 7 28.39 -26.07 -11.58
CA LYS A 7 27.09 -25.39 -11.49
C LYS A 7 26.48 -25.67 -10.11
N LYS A 8 25.96 -24.63 -9.46
CA LYS A 8 25.11 -24.82 -8.27
C LYS A 8 23.81 -25.50 -8.70
N GLU A 9 23.43 -26.54 -7.98
CA GLU A 9 22.18 -27.25 -8.20
C GLU A 9 21.06 -26.53 -7.45
N ILE A 10 20.11 -25.97 -8.21
CA ILE A 10 18.92 -25.30 -7.66
C ILE A 10 17.73 -26.22 -7.94
N GLN A 11 17.10 -26.72 -6.89
CA GLN A 11 15.90 -27.54 -7.02
C GLN A 11 14.70 -26.66 -7.39
N ALA A 12 14.12 -26.92 -8.56
CA ALA A 12 12.99 -26.15 -9.10
C ALA A 12 11.80 -26.08 -8.13
N GLU A 13 11.45 -27.20 -7.50
CA GLU A 13 10.32 -27.24 -6.56
C GLU A 13 10.55 -26.32 -5.34
N SER A 14 11.76 -26.33 -4.77
CA SER A 14 12.12 -25.45 -3.65
C SER A 14 12.09 -23.98 -4.06
N PHE A 15 12.60 -23.66 -5.25
CA PHE A 15 12.52 -22.31 -5.81
C PHE A 15 11.06 -21.83 -5.97
N GLU A 16 10.18 -22.67 -6.53
CA GLU A 16 8.77 -22.36 -6.71
C GLU A 16 8.04 -22.17 -5.38
N LYS A 17 8.36 -22.98 -4.37
CA LYS A 17 7.84 -22.84 -3.01
C LYS A 17 8.27 -21.53 -2.36
N LEU A 18 9.53 -21.13 -2.51
CA LEU A 18 10.03 -19.84 -2.01
C LEU A 18 9.33 -18.66 -2.69
N CYS A 19 9.11 -18.73 -4.01
CA CYS A 19 8.30 -17.73 -4.72
C CYS A 19 6.87 -17.67 -4.15
N ALA A 20 6.27 -18.82 -3.85
CA ALA A 20 4.91 -18.94 -3.32
C ALA A 20 4.78 -18.42 -1.87
N ILE A 21 5.86 -18.21 -1.14
CA ILE A 21 5.86 -17.50 0.16
C ILE A 21 6.36 -16.06 0.07
N LEU A 22 6.49 -15.54 -1.16
CA LEU A 22 6.88 -14.15 -1.47
C LEU A 22 8.30 -13.77 -1.05
N CYS A 23 9.23 -14.74 -0.96
CA CYS A 23 10.64 -14.42 -0.81
C CYS A 23 11.15 -13.61 -2.01
N THR A 24 11.95 -12.59 -1.74
CA THR A 24 12.61 -11.74 -2.72
C THR A 24 13.70 -12.50 -3.49
N GLU A 25 14.18 -11.92 -4.59
CA GLU A 25 15.28 -12.52 -5.38
C GLU A 25 16.55 -12.72 -4.53
N GLU A 26 16.84 -11.78 -3.64
CA GLU A 26 17.98 -11.83 -2.71
C GLU A 26 17.84 -12.96 -1.69
N GLU A 27 16.68 -13.08 -1.04
CA GLU A 27 16.41 -14.15 -0.07
C GLU A 27 16.45 -15.54 -0.72
N ILE A 28 15.95 -15.66 -1.96
CA ILE A 28 16.02 -16.92 -2.71
C ILE A 28 17.46 -17.24 -3.08
N ALA A 29 18.24 -16.23 -3.52
CA ALA A 29 19.64 -16.42 -3.89
C ALA A 29 20.49 -16.86 -2.67
N ASP A 30 20.26 -16.23 -1.52
CA ASP A 30 20.88 -16.57 -0.23
C ASP A 30 20.50 -17.97 0.25
N PHE A 31 19.21 -18.34 0.16
CA PHE A 31 18.75 -19.70 0.50
C PHE A 31 19.49 -20.79 -0.29
N PHE A 32 19.77 -20.53 -1.57
CA PHE A 32 20.53 -21.44 -2.41
C PHE A 32 22.04 -21.23 -2.34
N ASP A 33 22.56 -20.32 -1.49
CA ASP A 33 23.98 -19.96 -1.41
C ASP A 33 24.57 -19.70 -2.81
N CYS A 34 23.94 -18.76 -3.52
CA CYS A 34 24.33 -18.37 -4.87
C CYS A 34 24.10 -16.88 -5.11
N SER A 35 24.67 -16.35 -6.20
CA SER A 35 24.39 -14.97 -6.60
C SER A 35 23.06 -14.86 -7.35
N ILE A 36 22.43 -13.69 -7.30
CA ILE A 36 21.26 -13.33 -8.11
C ILE A 36 21.49 -13.65 -9.60
N SER A 37 22.70 -13.37 -10.12
CA SER A 37 23.06 -13.71 -11.50
C SER A 37 23.00 -15.22 -11.78
N THR A 38 23.33 -16.06 -10.80
CA THR A 38 23.23 -17.52 -10.91
C THR A 38 21.77 -17.95 -10.94
N LEU A 39 20.93 -17.34 -10.11
CA LEU A 39 19.49 -17.58 -10.07
C LEU A 39 18.81 -17.18 -11.39
N SER A 40 19.13 -16.01 -11.95
CA SER A 40 18.61 -15.56 -13.24
C SER A 40 18.99 -16.49 -14.40
N ARG A 41 20.24 -17.00 -14.41
CA ARG A 41 20.69 -18.02 -15.39
C ARG A 41 19.97 -19.36 -15.19
N PHE A 42 19.67 -19.73 -13.95
CA PHE A 42 18.83 -20.88 -13.64
C PHE A 42 17.43 -20.69 -14.21
N CYS A 43 16.78 -19.54 -14.00
CA CYS A 43 15.45 -19.27 -14.55
C CYS A 43 15.40 -19.43 -16.08
N LYS A 44 16.39 -18.83 -16.77
CA LYS A 44 16.49 -18.93 -18.25
C LYS A 44 16.65 -20.38 -18.72
N ARG A 45 17.48 -21.17 -18.03
CA ARG A 45 17.76 -22.57 -18.41
C ARG A 45 16.59 -23.50 -18.11
N THR A 46 15.95 -23.35 -16.94
CA THR A 46 14.94 -24.27 -16.44
C THR A 46 13.55 -23.94 -16.99
N TYR A 47 13.24 -22.65 -17.15
CA TYR A 47 11.90 -22.18 -17.51
C TYR A 47 11.85 -21.41 -18.84
N GLY A 48 12.99 -21.15 -19.48
CA GLY A 48 13.04 -20.37 -20.74
C GLY A 48 12.69 -18.89 -20.57
N ALA A 49 12.67 -18.38 -19.33
CA ALA A 49 12.15 -17.05 -18.98
C ALA A 49 13.08 -16.35 -17.97
N ASN A 50 12.96 -15.03 -17.86
CA ASN A 50 13.73 -14.26 -16.86
C ASN A 50 13.13 -14.43 -15.44
N PHE A 51 13.88 -14.03 -14.41
CA PHE A 51 13.43 -14.19 -13.01
C PHE A 51 12.08 -13.53 -12.76
N ALA A 52 11.85 -12.29 -13.24
CA ALA A 52 10.61 -11.55 -12.98
C ALA A 52 9.36 -12.26 -13.55
N GLU A 53 9.48 -12.84 -14.75
CA GLU A 53 8.39 -13.60 -15.39
C GLU A 53 8.06 -14.88 -14.60
N VAL A 54 9.09 -15.64 -14.24
CA VAL A 54 8.95 -16.88 -13.46
C VAL A 54 8.39 -16.55 -12.06
N TYR A 55 8.98 -15.57 -11.38
CA TYR A 55 8.54 -15.12 -10.07
C TYR A 55 7.08 -14.65 -10.09
N LYS A 56 6.67 -13.87 -11.08
CA LYS A 56 5.27 -13.44 -11.23
C LYS A 56 4.32 -14.62 -11.32
N LYS A 57 4.71 -15.69 -12.03
CA LYS A 57 3.90 -16.91 -12.17
C LYS A 57 3.72 -17.63 -10.83
N TYR A 58 4.80 -17.85 -10.08
CA TYR A 58 4.75 -18.69 -8.87
C TYR A 58 4.36 -17.92 -7.60
N SER A 59 4.62 -16.61 -7.54
CA SER A 59 4.26 -15.75 -6.39
C SER A 59 2.75 -15.49 -6.24
N VAL A 60 1.94 -15.75 -7.28
CA VAL A 60 0.47 -15.61 -7.20
C VAL A 60 -0.12 -16.41 -6.03
N ARG A 61 0.42 -17.60 -5.77
CA ARG A 61 -0.01 -18.47 -4.66
C ARG A 61 0.19 -17.81 -3.29
N GLY A 62 1.28 -17.09 -3.11
CA GLY A 62 1.55 -16.32 -1.89
C GLY A 62 0.55 -15.19 -1.70
N LYS A 63 0.26 -14.46 -2.78
CA LYS A 63 -0.75 -13.39 -2.75
C LYS A 63 -2.16 -13.93 -2.46
N ILE A 64 -2.52 -15.11 -2.95
CA ILE A 64 -3.79 -15.77 -2.61
C ILE A 64 -3.84 -16.08 -1.12
N SER A 65 -2.77 -16.68 -0.59
CA SER A 65 -2.68 -17.04 0.83
C SER A 65 -2.77 -15.82 1.72
N LEU A 66 -2.01 -14.75 1.40
CA LEU A 66 -2.07 -13.48 2.13
C LEU A 66 -3.49 -12.89 2.14
N ARG A 67 -4.16 -12.85 0.98
CA ARG A 67 -5.55 -12.36 0.91
C ARG A 67 -6.48 -13.16 1.80
N ARG A 68 -6.39 -14.50 1.79
CA ARG A 68 -7.20 -15.34 2.68
C ARG A 68 -6.99 -14.98 4.15
N TYR A 69 -5.74 -14.78 4.57
CA TYR A 69 -5.43 -14.35 5.93
C TYR A 69 -5.98 -12.94 6.23
N GLN A 70 -5.84 -12.00 5.31
CA GLN A 70 -6.39 -10.64 5.45
C GLN A 70 -7.91 -10.65 5.60
N PHE A 71 -8.64 -11.42 4.78
CA PHE A 71 -10.09 -11.56 4.91
C PHE A 71 -10.48 -12.20 6.24
N LYS A 72 -9.77 -13.25 6.67
CA LYS A 72 -10.03 -13.91 7.95
C LYS A 72 -9.82 -12.97 9.15
N ILE A 73 -8.71 -12.23 9.18
CA ILE A 73 -8.43 -11.33 10.31
C ILE A 73 -9.37 -10.12 10.33
N ALA A 74 -9.90 -9.70 9.17
CA ALA A 74 -10.89 -8.62 9.09
C ALA A 74 -12.20 -8.92 9.83
N GLU A 75 -12.53 -10.19 10.08
CA GLU A 75 -13.70 -10.59 10.86
C GLU A 75 -13.64 -10.07 12.31
N THR A 76 -12.44 -9.81 12.84
CA THR A 76 -12.24 -9.40 14.24
C THR A 76 -11.36 -8.15 14.39
N ASN A 77 -10.66 -7.72 13.34
CA ASN A 77 -9.79 -6.55 13.35
C ASN A 77 -10.38 -5.41 12.50
N ALA A 78 -10.86 -4.36 13.18
CA ALA A 78 -11.45 -3.18 12.53
C ALA A 78 -10.49 -2.50 11.55
N GLY A 79 -9.20 -2.42 11.88
CA GLY A 79 -8.19 -1.83 11.00
C GLY A 79 -8.06 -2.56 9.66
N MET A 80 -8.06 -3.89 9.68
CA MET A 80 -8.04 -4.69 8.46
C MET A 80 -9.36 -4.56 7.68
N ALA A 81 -10.51 -4.54 8.36
CA ALA A 81 -11.79 -4.33 7.71
C ALA A 81 -11.85 -2.97 6.99
N ILE A 82 -11.40 -1.89 7.64
CA ILE A 82 -11.28 -0.56 7.04
C ILE A 82 -10.31 -0.59 5.86
N PHE A 83 -9.14 -1.22 6.03
CA PHE A 83 -8.15 -1.33 4.95
C PHE A 83 -8.72 -2.03 3.71
N LEU A 84 -9.41 -3.15 3.89
CA LEU A 84 -10.04 -3.86 2.78
C LEU A 84 -11.20 -3.05 2.18
N GLY A 85 -12.03 -2.39 3.00
CA GLY A 85 -13.09 -1.51 2.53
C GLY A 85 -12.58 -0.37 1.65
N LYS A 86 -11.47 0.26 2.04
CA LYS A 86 -10.81 1.30 1.22
C LYS A 86 -10.28 0.74 -0.11
N ASN A 87 -9.55 -0.37 -0.06
CA ASN A 87 -8.85 -0.91 -1.24
C ASN A 87 -9.78 -1.64 -2.23
N TYR A 88 -10.79 -2.37 -1.76
CA TYR A 88 -11.66 -3.19 -2.60
C TYR A 88 -13.00 -2.52 -2.91
N LEU A 89 -13.51 -1.66 -2.02
CA LEU A 89 -14.82 -1.02 -2.18
C LEU A 89 -14.70 0.49 -2.49
N GLY A 90 -13.48 1.03 -2.53
CA GLY A 90 -13.25 2.45 -2.83
C GLY A 90 -13.74 3.40 -1.75
N GLN A 91 -13.93 2.91 -0.51
CA GLN A 91 -14.29 3.76 0.63
C GLN A 91 -13.19 4.80 0.87
N LYS A 92 -13.59 6.02 1.21
CA LYS A 92 -12.68 7.13 1.48
C LYS A 92 -13.07 7.79 2.79
N ASP A 93 -12.07 8.26 3.52
CA ASP A 93 -12.34 9.17 4.64
C ASP A 93 -12.76 10.50 4.03
N VAL A 94 -13.96 10.97 4.38
CA VAL A 94 -14.38 12.32 4.04
C VAL A 94 -13.98 13.19 5.22
N MET A 95 -12.97 14.02 5.03
CA MET A 95 -12.76 15.15 5.93
C MET A 95 -13.75 16.23 5.53
N PRO A 96 -14.53 16.81 6.46
CA PRO A 96 -15.29 18.00 6.14
C PRO A 96 -14.32 19.07 5.64
N GLU A 97 -14.55 19.59 4.45
CA GLU A 97 -13.83 20.78 3.99
C GLU A 97 -14.28 21.93 4.88
N GLU A 98 -13.35 22.52 5.64
CA GLU A 98 -13.58 23.84 6.21
C GLU A 98 -13.76 24.81 5.03
N ASN A 99 -14.99 25.27 4.81
CA ASN A 99 -15.26 26.26 3.78
C ASN A 99 -14.78 27.61 4.28
N ASP A 100 -13.48 27.88 4.08
CA ASP A 100 -12.79 29.09 4.52
C ASP A 100 -13.48 30.37 4.04
N GLU A 101 -14.10 30.35 2.84
CA GLU A 101 -14.86 31.48 2.31
C GLU A 101 -16.15 31.72 3.11
N ALA A 102 -16.89 30.66 3.44
CA ALA A 102 -18.07 30.77 4.30
C ALA A 102 -17.71 31.24 5.71
N VAL A 103 -16.58 30.78 6.26
CA VAL A 103 -16.07 31.21 7.57
C VAL A 103 -15.64 32.69 7.54
N ALA A 104 -14.99 33.14 6.47
CA ALA A 104 -14.62 34.55 6.29
C ALA A 104 -15.86 35.44 6.20
N LEU A 105 -16.86 35.06 5.39
CA LEU A 105 -18.11 35.80 5.25
C LEU A 105 -18.86 35.92 6.59
N LEU A 106 -18.91 34.84 7.39
CA LEU A 106 -19.53 34.87 8.71
C LEU A 106 -18.80 35.82 9.67
N LYS A 107 -17.47 35.86 9.63
CA LYS A 107 -16.68 36.80 10.45
C LYS A 107 -17.00 38.25 10.09
N ASP A 108 -17.12 38.56 8.81
CA ASP A 108 -17.44 39.90 8.33
C ASP A 108 -18.85 40.34 8.73
N ILE A 109 -19.84 39.46 8.59
CA ILE A 109 -21.23 39.71 9.04
C ILE A 109 -21.27 39.97 10.55
N LEU A 110 -20.55 39.18 11.35
CA LEU A 110 -20.49 39.36 12.80
C LEU A 110 -19.84 40.70 13.18
N ALA A 111 -18.81 41.13 12.46
CA ALA A 111 -18.19 42.43 12.66
C ALA A 111 -19.15 43.58 12.34
N GLN A 112 -19.86 43.50 11.21
CA GLN A 112 -20.87 44.49 10.81
C GLN A 112 -22.02 44.57 11.83
N ASN A 113 -22.52 43.44 12.31
CA ASN A 113 -23.58 43.40 13.32
C ASN A 113 -23.14 44.03 14.64
N ARG A 114 -21.88 43.85 15.05
CA ARG A 114 -21.33 44.50 16.25
C ARG A 114 -21.27 46.02 16.09
N GLU A 115 -20.88 46.52 14.94
CA GLU A 115 -20.86 47.97 14.66
C GLU A 115 -22.26 48.55 14.60
N ASN A 116 -23.20 47.89 13.92
CA ASN A 116 -24.59 48.31 13.85
C ASN A 116 -25.23 48.36 15.25
N ALA A 117 -24.94 47.38 16.11
CA ALA A 117 -25.42 47.39 17.49
C ALA A 117 -24.89 48.59 18.27
N LYS A 118 -23.59 48.94 18.15
CA LYS A 118 -23.04 50.13 18.83
C LYS A 118 -23.74 51.41 18.41
N TYR A 119 -24.03 51.56 17.12
CA TYR A 119 -24.73 52.73 16.57
C TYR A 119 -26.16 52.85 17.13
N ILE A 120 -26.90 51.73 17.17
CA ILE A 120 -28.26 51.70 17.74
C ILE A 120 -28.25 52.09 19.23
N TYR A 121 -27.26 51.60 20.00
CA TYR A 121 -27.15 51.93 21.42
C TYR A 121 -26.62 53.35 21.71
N SER A 122 -25.89 53.98 20.78
CA SER A 122 -25.52 55.39 20.92
C SER A 122 -26.69 56.31 20.65
N ASP A 123 -27.51 56.02 19.64
CA ASP A 123 -28.68 56.83 19.29
C ASP A 123 -29.76 56.77 20.38
N ALA A 124 -29.93 55.61 21.02
CA ALA A 124 -30.88 55.42 22.12
C ALA A 124 -30.48 56.11 23.45
N LYS A 125 -29.28 56.68 23.56
CA LYS A 125 -28.81 57.45 24.74
C LYS A 125 -28.92 58.97 24.57
N THR A 126 -29.32 59.43 23.39
CA THR A 126 -29.44 60.85 23.03
C THR A 126 -30.87 61.39 23.04
N GLU A 127 -31.86 60.54 23.35
CA GLU A 127 -33.24 60.90 23.71
C GLU A 127 -33.46 60.80 25.23
#